data_AF-A0A9P0FBU5-F1
#
_entry.id   AF-A0A9P0FBU5-F1
#
_cell.length_a   1.000
_cell.length_b   1.000
_cell.length_c   1.000
_cell.angle_alpha   90.00
_cell.angle_beta   90.00
_cell.angle_gamma   90.00
#
_symmetry.space_group_name_H-M   'P 1'
#
loop_
_entity.id
_entity.type
_entity.pdbx_description
1 polymer ?
#
loop_
_entity_poly.entity_id
_entity_poly.type
_entity_poly.pdbx_seq_one_letter_code
_entity_poly.pdbx_strand_id
1 'polypeptide(L)'
;MENNIRVDISNNSDMVDLLLRHKFHTMTHEDRLSIKQIAIPRPSMGNLIQSKSGHNRSFVNTWYDKAVWITGSETRNKLFCWYCLLFSEKSGPWTTVGYHNLKDLSRATLKHENSKEHTYSALKFKLFENKVLLICQAVRVNP
;
A
#
# COMPACT_ATOMS: atom_id res chain seq x y z
N MET A 1 -25.53 -8.70 2.95
CA MET A 1 -25.14 -8.06 4.23
C MET A 1 -23.64 -8.25 4.37
N GLU A 2 -22.85 -7.23 4.04
CA GLU A 2 -21.40 -7.27 4.25
C GLU A 2 -21.15 -6.97 5.74
N ASN A 3 -20.68 -7.97 6.48
CA ASN A 3 -20.32 -7.83 7.89
C ASN A 3 -19.01 -7.05 7.98
N ASN A 4 -19.12 -5.72 8.03
CA ASN A 4 -17.97 -4.85 8.18
C ASN A 4 -17.41 -4.94 9.60
N ILE A 5 -16.09 -5.15 9.70
CA ILE A 5 -15.38 -5.30 10.98
C ILE A 5 -14.82 -3.94 11.39
N ARG A 6 -15.06 -3.53 12.66
CA ARG A 6 -14.37 -2.39 13.27
C ARG A 6 -12.96 -2.80 13.66
N VAL A 7 -11.96 -1.97 13.32
CA VAL A 7 -10.56 -2.25 13.61
C VAL A 7 -9.94 -1.08 14.37
N ASP A 8 -9.25 -1.38 15.48
CA ASP A 8 -8.50 -0.38 16.22
C ASP A 8 -7.17 -0.07 15.50
N ILE A 9 -7.19 1.02 14.73
CA ILE A 9 -6.04 1.50 13.95
C ILE A 9 -4.98 2.13 14.87
N SER A 10 -5.35 2.61 16.07
CA SER A 10 -4.47 3.41 16.94
C SER A 10 -3.39 2.59 17.65
N ASN A 11 -3.63 1.29 17.83
CA ASN A 11 -2.76 0.40 18.61
C ASN A 11 -1.89 -0.57 17.78
N ASN A 12 -1.94 -0.52 16.45
CA ASN A 12 -1.15 -1.45 15.62
C ASN A 12 0.09 -0.76 15.04
N SER A 13 1.27 -1.15 15.54
CA SER A 13 2.56 -0.67 15.05
C SER A 13 2.88 -1.12 13.62
N ASP A 14 2.23 -2.19 13.11
CA ASP A 14 2.39 -2.70 11.75
C ASP A 14 1.06 -2.69 10.98
N MET A 15 0.80 -1.54 10.37
CA MET A 15 -0.41 -1.32 9.56
C MET A 15 -0.55 -2.27 8.38
N VAL A 16 0.57 -2.72 7.81
CA VAL A 16 0.54 -3.63 6.68
C VAL A 16 0.07 -5.02 7.12
N ASP A 17 0.57 -5.53 8.24
CA ASP A 17 0.09 -6.80 8.79
C ASP A 17 -1.40 -6.75 9.15
N LEU A 18 -1.87 -5.62 9.69
CA LEU A 18 -3.30 -5.39 9.95
C LEU A 18 -4.15 -5.54 8.69
N LEU A 19 -3.76 -4.85 7.62
CA LEU A 19 -4.47 -4.84 6.32
C LEU A 19 -4.41 -6.20 5.61
N LEU A 20 -3.39 -7.01 5.91
CA LEU A 20 -3.31 -8.37 5.41
C LEU A 20 -4.29 -9.31 6.11
N ARG A 21 -4.47 -9.14 7.44
CA ARG A 21 -5.42 -9.90 8.26
C ARG A 21 -6.87 -9.48 8.03
N HIS A 22 -7.11 -8.19 7.90
CA HIS A 22 -8.43 -7.61 7.65
C HIS A 22 -8.37 -6.83 6.35
N LYS A 23 -8.97 -7.38 5.29
CA LYS A 23 -8.91 -6.74 3.97
C LYS A 23 -9.56 -5.38 4.03
N PHE A 24 -8.96 -4.40 3.36
CA PHE A 24 -9.46 -3.02 3.36
C PHE A 24 -10.95 -2.94 3.01
N HIS A 25 -11.42 -3.71 2.01
CA HIS A 25 -12.83 -3.69 1.60
C HIS A 25 -13.81 -4.25 2.64
N THR A 26 -13.36 -5.07 3.60
CA THR A 26 -14.21 -5.62 4.68
C THR A 26 -14.26 -4.73 5.92
N MET A 27 -13.52 -3.63 5.95
CA MET A 27 -13.53 -2.66 7.05
C MET A 27 -14.69 -1.68 6.90
N THR A 28 -15.08 -1.04 8.00
CA THR A 28 -16.10 0.01 7.96
C THR A 28 -15.67 1.19 7.08
N HIS A 29 -16.63 1.97 6.59
CA HIS A 29 -16.32 3.16 5.79
C HIS A 29 -15.44 4.18 6.55
N GLU A 30 -15.74 4.41 7.83
CA GLU A 30 -14.98 5.29 8.72
C GLU A 30 -13.53 4.82 8.95
N ASP A 31 -13.34 3.51 9.15
CA ASP A 31 -12.00 2.93 9.30
C ASP A 31 -11.19 3.07 8.00
N ARG A 32 -11.82 2.78 6.85
CA ARG A 32 -11.20 2.95 5.53
C ARG A 32 -10.78 4.39 5.28
N LEU A 33 -11.61 5.35 5.66
CA LEU A 33 -11.31 6.77 5.63
C LEU A 33 -10.08 7.12 6.45
N SER A 34 -10.08 6.66 7.70
CA SER A 34 -9.00 6.91 8.65
C SER A 34 -7.69 6.36 8.10
N ILE A 35 -7.68 5.13 7.55
CA ILE A 35 -6.51 4.52 6.91
C ILE A 35 -6.01 5.33 5.72
N LYS A 36 -6.90 5.87 4.88
CA LYS A 36 -6.50 6.71 3.74
C LYS A 36 -5.82 8.02 4.20
N GLN A 37 -6.29 8.61 5.29
CA GLN A 37 -5.77 9.89 5.79
C GLN A 37 -4.40 9.76 6.45
N ILE A 38 -4.00 8.55 6.83
CA ILE A 38 -2.67 8.28 7.38
C ILE A 38 -1.62 8.41 6.27
N ALA A 39 -0.50 9.06 6.59
CA ALA A 39 0.67 9.08 5.73
C ALA A 39 1.19 7.65 5.51
N ILE A 40 1.64 7.32 4.30
CA ILE A 40 2.14 5.98 3.96
C ILE A 40 3.20 5.56 5.01
N PRO A 41 3.00 4.44 5.73
CA PRO A 41 3.95 4.00 6.74
C PRO A 41 5.33 3.72 6.14
N ARG A 42 6.37 4.26 6.77
CA ARG A 42 7.78 4.10 6.37
C ARG A 42 8.60 3.52 7.53
N PRO A 43 8.34 2.26 7.94
CA PRO A 43 9.05 1.65 9.06
C PRO A 43 10.53 1.44 8.75
N SER A 44 11.35 1.31 9.79
CA SER A 44 12.76 0.94 9.62
C SER A 44 12.85 -0.57 9.35
N MET A 45 13.26 -0.96 8.15
CA MET A 45 13.34 -2.38 7.75
C MET A 45 14.72 -2.98 8.07
N GLY A 46 15.23 -2.77 9.29
CA GLY A 46 16.59 -3.17 9.68
C GLY A 46 16.89 -4.67 9.54
N ASN A 47 15.85 -5.50 9.64
CA ASN A 47 15.96 -6.96 9.54
C ASN A 47 15.73 -7.49 8.11
N LEU A 48 15.43 -6.63 7.14
CA LEU A 48 15.24 -7.04 5.75
C LEU A 48 16.60 -7.15 5.07
N ILE A 49 17.21 -8.33 5.20
CA ILE A 49 18.53 -8.65 4.69
C ILE A 49 18.42 -9.82 3.71
N GLN A 50 19.02 -9.66 2.53
CA GLN A 50 19.21 -10.70 1.54
C GLN A 50 20.68 -11.08 1.49
N SER A 51 21.01 -12.28 1.97
CA SER A 51 22.36 -12.86 1.90
C SER A 51 22.41 -13.91 0.79
N LYS A 52 23.26 -13.70 -0.23
CA LYS A 52 23.47 -14.69 -1.29
C LYS A 52 24.93 -14.70 -1.74
N SER A 53 25.55 -15.88 -1.75
CA SER A 53 26.92 -16.11 -2.23
C SER A 53 27.94 -15.12 -1.62
N GLY A 54 27.91 -14.96 -0.29
CA GLY A 54 28.81 -14.05 0.44
C GLY A 54 28.46 -12.55 0.33
N HIS A 55 27.44 -12.17 -0.44
CA HIS A 55 27.01 -10.79 -0.57
C HIS A 55 25.74 -10.55 0.27
N ASN A 56 25.80 -9.55 1.15
CA ASN A 56 24.64 -9.10 1.93
C ASN A 56 24.10 -7.80 1.34
N ARG A 57 22.79 -7.74 1.14
CA ARG A 57 22.06 -6.53 0.78
C ARG A 57 21.01 -6.29 1.85
N SER A 58 20.99 -5.10 2.42
CA SER A 58 19.93 -4.66 3.32
C SER A 58 19.03 -3.65 2.63
N PHE A 59 17.77 -3.56 3.08
CA PHE A 59 16.93 -2.45 2.67
C PHE A 59 17.46 -1.14 3.25
N VAL A 60 17.42 -0.08 2.45
CA VAL A 60 17.84 1.27 2.85
C VAL A 60 16.67 2.23 2.70
N ASN A 61 16.44 3.09 3.70
CA ASN A 61 15.25 3.94 3.77
C ASN A 61 15.11 4.93 2.60
N THR A 62 16.20 5.24 1.88
CA THR A 62 16.17 6.06 0.65
C THR A 62 15.28 5.45 -0.45
N TRP A 63 14.95 4.16 -0.37
CA TRP A 63 13.97 3.54 -1.25
C TRP A 63 12.55 4.10 -1.09
N TYR A 64 12.18 4.56 0.11
CA TYR A 64 10.88 5.21 0.33
C TYR A 64 10.75 6.52 -0.44
N ASP A 65 11.86 7.19 -0.72
CA ASP A 65 11.85 8.43 -1.51
C ASP A 65 11.90 8.13 -3.02
N LYS A 66 12.63 7.08 -3.42
CA LYS A 66 12.68 6.63 -4.83
C LYS A 66 11.34 6.10 -5.33
N ALA A 67 10.61 5.40 -4.47
CA ALA A 67 9.32 4.81 -4.79
C ALA A 67 8.34 5.11 -3.66
N VAL A 68 7.71 6.27 -3.74
CA VAL A 68 6.85 6.84 -2.68
C VAL A 68 5.65 5.97 -2.29
N TRP A 69 5.29 5.00 -3.13
CA TRP A 69 4.22 4.04 -2.90
C TRP A 69 4.65 2.83 -2.08
N ILE A 70 5.96 2.63 -1.87
CA ILE A 70 6.49 1.50 -1.09
C ILE A 70 6.21 1.73 0.39
N THR A 71 5.82 0.65 1.06
CA THR A 71 5.76 0.53 2.51
C THR A 71 6.41 -0.78 2.95
N GLY A 72 6.66 -0.94 4.25
CA GLY A 72 7.21 -2.15 4.84
C GLY A 72 6.29 -2.73 5.90
N SER A 73 6.45 -4.02 6.16
CA SER A 73 5.92 -4.70 7.35
C SER A 73 7.09 -5.30 8.10
N GLU A 74 7.32 -4.84 9.33
CA GLU A 74 8.34 -5.40 10.21
C GLU A 74 7.97 -6.83 10.63
N THR A 75 6.68 -7.07 10.90
CA THR A 75 6.14 -8.39 11.28
C THR A 75 6.37 -9.42 10.17
N ARG A 76 6.16 -9.03 8.91
CA ARG A 76 6.36 -9.91 7.75
C ARG A 76 7.78 -9.89 7.21
N ASN A 77 8.61 -8.95 7.67
CA ASN A 77 9.93 -8.63 7.16
C ASN A 77 9.98 -8.53 5.62
N LYS A 78 9.02 -7.77 5.04
CA LYS A 78 8.81 -7.67 3.59
C LYS A 78 8.30 -6.29 3.18
N LEU A 79 8.46 -5.95 1.90
CA LEU A 79 7.99 -4.70 1.28
C LEU A 79 6.67 -4.92 0.54
N PHE A 80 5.85 -3.88 0.48
CA PHE A 80 4.53 -3.88 -0.15
C PHE A 80 4.28 -2.57 -0.88
N CYS A 81 3.29 -2.55 -1.77
CA CYS A 81 2.76 -1.33 -2.36
C CYS A 81 1.53 -0.89 -1.58
N TRP A 82 1.56 0.32 -1.01
CA TRP A 82 0.46 0.84 -0.20
C TRP A 82 -0.85 0.91 -0.98
N TYR A 83 -0.83 1.47 -2.19
CA TYR A 83 -2.04 1.61 -3.01
C TYR A 83 -2.62 0.25 -3.39
N CYS A 84 -1.76 -0.68 -3.83
CA CYS A 84 -2.20 -2.01 -4.23
C CYS A 84 -2.68 -2.84 -3.03
N LEU A 85 -2.11 -2.67 -1.85
CA LEU A 85 -2.56 -3.33 -0.63
C LEU A 85 -4.01 -2.97 -0.30
N LEU A 86 -4.40 -1.72 -0.55
CA LEU A 86 -5.75 -1.22 -0.26
C LEU A 86 -6.76 -1.51 -1.38
N PHE A 87 -6.35 -1.38 -2.64
CA PHE A 87 -7.29 -1.31 -3.78
C PHE A 87 -7.09 -2.37 -4.86
N SER A 88 -6.04 -3.19 -4.78
CA SER A 88 -5.85 -4.29 -5.73
C SER A 88 -6.68 -5.50 -5.35
N GLU A 89 -7.26 -6.13 -6.37
CA GLU A 89 -7.95 -7.42 -6.25
C GLU A 89 -6.99 -8.58 -6.55
N LYS A 90 -5.76 -8.29 -7.02
CA LYS A 90 -4.79 -9.31 -7.42
C LYS A 90 -3.81 -9.62 -6.29
N SER A 91 -3.64 -10.92 -6.04
CA SER A 91 -2.56 -11.42 -5.19
C SER A 91 -1.22 -11.33 -5.92
N GLY A 92 -0.16 -11.00 -5.19
CA GLY A 92 1.16 -10.82 -5.77
C GLY A 92 2.22 -10.35 -4.78
N PRO A 93 3.47 -10.16 -5.26
CA PRO A 93 4.60 -9.78 -4.42
C PRO A 93 4.41 -8.44 -3.71
N TRP A 94 3.66 -7.51 -4.29
CA TRP A 94 3.44 -6.18 -3.74
C TRP A 94 2.13 -6.03 -2.97
N THR A 95 1.33 -7.10 -2.85
CA THR A 95 0.02 -7.07 -2.19
C THR A 95 -0.07 -8.08 -1.05
N THR A 96 -0.07 -9.37 -1.35
CA THR A 96 -0.34 -10.43 -0.35
C THR A 96 0.90 -11.14 0.14
N VAL A 97 1.88 -11.38 -0.74
CA VAL A 97 3.06 -12.22 -0.42
C VAL A 97 4.17 -11.41 0.25
N GLY A 98 4.34 -10.16 -0.16
CA GLY A 98 5.43 -9.27 0.23
C GLY A 98 6.73 -9.51 -0.56
N TYR A 99 7.36 -8.41 -0.96
CA TYR A 99 8.58 -8.40 -1.76
C TYR A 99 9.82 -8.37 -0.87
N HIS A 100 10.84 -9.20 -1.17
CA HIS A 100 12.06 -9.31 -0.37
C HIS A 100 13.34 -9.52 -1.19
N ASN A 101 13.25 -9.56 -2.53
CA ASN A 101 14.43 -9.75 -3.39
C ASN A 101 15.13 -8.39 -3.63
N LEU A 102 15.98 -7.98 -2.69
CA LEU A 102 16.64 -6.68 -2.72
C LEU A 102 17.61 -6.49 -3.90
N LYS A 103 18.20 -7.58 -4.42
CA LYS A 103 19.07 -7.55 -5.61
C LYS A 103 18.36 -6.96 -6.82
N ASP A 104 17.10 -7.34 -7.02
CA ASP A 104 16.31 -6.94 -8.20
C ASP A 104 15.31 -5.81 -7.88
N LEU A 105 15.43 -5.18 -6.70
CA LEU A 105 14.46 -4.22 -6.20
C LEU A 105 14.22 -3.08 -7.20
N SER A 106 15.29 -2.48 -7.73
CA SER A 106 15.18 -1.38 -8.72
C SER A 106 14.37 -1.77 -9.97
N ARG A 107 14.61 -2.97 -10.49
CA ARG A 107 13.89 -3.46 -11.67
C ARG A 107 12.45 -3.80 -11.32
N ALA A 108 12.22 -4.39 -10.15
CA ALA A 108 10.90 -4.79 -9.70
C ALA A 108 10.00 -3.59 -9.37
N THR A 109 10.55 -2.52 -8.79
CA THR A 109 9.82 -1.27 -8.54
C THR A 109 9.41 -0.62 -9.85
N LEU A 110 10.36 -0.45 -10.78
CA LEU A 110 10.09 0.12 -12.11
C LEU A 110 9.05 -0.69 -12.89
N LYS A 111 9.12 -2.02 -12.83
CA LYS A 111 8.12 -2.87 -13.47
C LYS A 111 6.75 -2.72 -12.80
N HIS A 112 6.71 -2.64 -11.47
CA HIS A 112 5.46 -2.56 -10.73
C HIS A 112 4.75 -1.23 -10.92
N GLU A 113 5.47 -0.11 -10.83
CA GLU A 113 4.87 1.23 -10.98
C GLU A 113 4.25 1.45 -12.36
N ASN A 114 4.81 0.82 -13.40
CA ASN A 114 4.27 0.85 -14.76
C ASN A 114 3.16 -0.18 -15.03
N SER A 115 2.78 -1.00 -14.03
CA SER A 115 1.73 -2.01 -14.21
C SER A 115 0.33 -1.39 -14.15
N LYS A 116 -0.62 -1.98 -14.88
CA LYS A 116 -2.03 -1.54 -14.88
C LYS A 116 -2.63 -1.62 -13.48
N GLU A 117 -2.27 -2.65 -12.73
CA GLU A 117 -2.70 -2.88 -11.36
C GLU A 117 -2.31 -1.74 -10.44
N HIS A 118 -1.04 -1.31 -10.51
CA HIS A 118 -0.54 -0.19 -9.72
C HIS A 118 -1.24 1.10 -10.11
N THR A 119 -1.28 1.43 -11.40
CA THR A 119 -1.91 2.65 -11.91
C THR A 119 -3.37 2.75 -11.48
N TYR A 120 -4.14 1.67 -11.63
CA TYR A 120 -5.54 1.66 -11.24
C TYR A 120 -5.72 1.77 -9.72
N SER A 121 -4.89 1.09 -8.93
CA SER A 121 -4.94 1.18 -7.47
C SER A 121 -4.57 2.58 -6.97
N ALA A 122 -3.57 3.21 -7.59
CA ALA A 122 -3.17 4.58 -7.28
C ALA A 122 -4.27 5.60 -7.64
N LEU A 123 -4.97 5.40 -8.78
CA LEU A 123 -6.14 6.20 -9.14
C LEU A 123 -7.28 6.00 -8.13
N LYS A 124 -7.64 4.75 -7.81
CA LYS A 124 -8.64 4.45 -6.77
C LYS A 124 -8.28 5.11 -5.45
N PHE A 125 -7.02 5.03 -5.01
CA PHE A 125 -6.55 5.68 -3.78
C PHE A 125 -6.76 7.21 -3.81
N LYS A 126 -6.41 7.86 -4.92
CA LYS A 126 -6.62 9.31 -5.09
C LYS A 126 -8.10 9.68 -5.12
N LEU A 127 -8.95 8.87 -5.75
CA LEU A 127 -10.37 9.13 -5.93
C LEU A 127 -11.19 8.78 -4.68
N PHE A 128 -10.75 7.81 -3.88
CA PHE A 128 -11.46 7.33 -2.70
C PHE A 128 -11.75 8.49 -1.77
N GLU A 129 -13.00 8.93 -1.70
CA GLU A 129 -13.45 9.99 -0.79
C GLU A 129 -12.81 11.37 -1.03
N ASN A 130 -12.38 11.63 -2.27
CA ASN A 130 -12.05 12.97 -2.72
C ASN A 130 -13.34 13.71 -3.11
N LYS A 131 -13.90 14.54 -2.21
CA LYS A 131 -15.08 15.38 -2.49
C LYS A 131 -14.87 16.38 -3.64
N VAL A 132 -13.63 16.57 -4.11
CA VAL A 132 -13.21 17.57 -5.10
C VAL A 132 -13.72 17.26 -6.53
N LEU A 133 -14.23 16.06 -6.82
CA LEU A 133 -14.77 15.75 -8.16
C LEU A 133 -16.27 15.99 -8.34
N LEU A 134 -17.01 16.41 -7.31
CA LEU A 134 -18.44 16.71 -7.47
C LEU A 134 -18.73 18.12 -8.05
N ILE A 135 -17.72 18.97 -8.24
CA ILE A 135 -17.94 20.34 -8.73
C ILE A 135 -17.98 20.41 -10.27
N CYS A 136 -17.42 19.43 -10.99
CA CYS A 136 -17.39 19.47 -12.47
C CYS A 136 -18.61 18.84 -13.15
N GLN A 137 -19.52 18.19 -12.41
CA GLN A 137 -20.80 17.68 -12.96
C GLN A 137 -22.00 18.58 -12.65
N ALA A 138 -21.84 19.60 -11.80
CA ALA A 138 -22.92 20.51 -11.42
C ALA A 138 -23.02 21.80 -12.28
N VAL A 139 -22.11 22.02 -13.25
CA VAL A 139 -22.10 23.24 -14.09
C VAL A 139 -22.60 22.99 -15.52
N ARG A 140 -23.04 21.77 -15.86
CA ARG A 140 -23.58 21.45 -17.20
C ARG A 140 -25.06 21.11 -17.24
N VAL A 141 -25.87 21.56 -16.29
CA VAL A 141 -27.31 21.68 -16.55
C VAL A 141 -27.89 22.80 -15.67
N ASN A 142 -28.06 23.98 -16.25
CA ASN A 142 -29.18 24.86 -15.95
C ASN A 142 -29.49 25.68 -17.21
N PRO A 143 -30.77 25.99 -17.46
CA PRO A 143 -31.45 25.88 -18.76
C PRO A 143 -31.19 27.03 -19.72
#